data_AF-A0AAQ3RVG3-F1
#
_entry.id   AF-A0AAQ3RVG3-F1
#
_cell.length_a   1.000
_cell.length_b   1.000
_cell.length_c   1.000
_cell.angle_alpha   90.00
_cell.angle_beta   90.00
_cell.angle_gamma   90.00
#
_symmetry.space_group_name_H-M   'P 1'
#
loop_
_entity.id
_entity.type
_entity.pdbx_description
1 polymer ?
#
loop_
_entity_poly.entity_id
_entity_poly.type
_entity_poly.pdbx_seq_one_letter_code
_entity_poly.pdbx_strand_id
1 'polypeptide(L)'
;MPAGHGLRSRTRDSFSRPFRKKGTIALTTYLRTYHIGDYVDIKVNGAVHKGMPHKFYHGRTGRVWNVTKRAIGVEVNKQVFTLPETITPLLLFFWICHLFQGLHLCSLIRILCLQRVTVGLLVGNRIIRKRIHVRVEHVMPSRCTEEFRLRKIKNDQLKADAKAKGEKISTKRQPEGPKPGFMVEGATLETVTPIPYDVVNDLKGGY
;
A
#
# COMPACT_ATOMS: atom_id res chain seq x y z
N MET A 1 13.40 -0.80 -30.55
CA MET A 1 13.21 0.62 -30.18
C MET A 1 12.88 0.72 -28.70
N PRO A 2 13.51 1.64 -27.93
CA PRO A 2 13.15 1.85 -26.52
C PRO A 2 11.70 2.35 -26.41
N ALA A 3 10.96 1.88 -25.41
CA ALA A 3 9.58 2.28 -25.21
C ALA A 3 9.49 3.74 -24.73
N GLY A 4 8.55 4.51 -25.28
CA GLY A 4 8.31 5.89 -24.84
C GLY A 4 7.89 5.96 -23.37
N HIS A 5 8.65 6.66 -22.53
CA HIS A 5 8.38 6.85 -21.10
C HIS A 5 7.33 7.93 -20.82
N GLY A 6 6.19 7.85 -21.51
CA GLY A 6 5.08 8.78 -21.31
C GLY A 6 4.45 8.66 -19.92
N LEU A 7 4.29 9.80 -19.24
CA LEU A 7 3.68 9.91 -17.89
C LEU A 7 2.30 9.25 -17.78
N ARG A 8 1.56 9.16 -18.89
CA ARG A 8 0.19 8.61 -18.97
C ARG A 8 0.07 7.38 -19.88
N SER A 9 1.17 6.71 -20.22
CA SER A 9 1.10 5.48 -21.01
C SER A 9 0.30 4.39 -20.25
N ARG A 10 -0.55 3.64 -20.97
CA ARG A 10 -1.41 2.57 -20.41
C ARG A 10 -2.37 3.03 -19.30
N THR A 11 -2.90 4.26 -19.38
CA THR A 11 -3.85 4.81 -18.40
C THR A 11 -5.30 4.87 -18.88
N ARG A 12 -5.62 4.26 -20.04
CA ARG A 12 -6.94 4.32 -20.68
C ARG A 12 -8.06 3.94 -19.72
N ASP A 13 -7.94 2.80 -19.04
CA ASP A 13 -9.00 2.32 -18.14
C ASP A 13 -8.83 2.83 -16.72
N SER A 14 -7.60 3.00 -16.24
CA SER A 14 -7.34 3.47 -14.87
C SER A 14 -7.81 4.92 -14.63
N PHE A 15 -7.78 5.76 -15.66
CA PHE A 15 -8.19 7.17 -15.56
C PHE A 15 -9.52 7.46 -16.24
N SER A 16 -10.10 6.51 -16.98
CA SER A 16 -11.46 6.68 -17.50
C SER A 16 -12.46 6.67 -16.36
N ARG A 17 -13.55 7.43 -16.54
CA ARG A 17 -14.65 7.44 -15.58
C ARG A 17 -15.61 6.29 -15.93
N PRO A 18 -16.14 5.59 -14.92
CA PRO A 18 -17.07 4.49 -15.16
C PRO A 18 -18.38 4.98 -15.79
N PHE A 19 -19.12 4.05 -16.36
CA PHE A 19 -20.44 4.31 -16.94
C PHE A 19 -21.37 4.96 -15.90
N ARG A 20 -22.22 5.91 -16.34
CA ARG A 20 -23.12 6.72 -15.49
C ARG A 20 -22.43 7.57 -14.41
N LYS A 21 -21.11 7.68 -14.43
CA LYS A 21 -20.33 8.56 -13.54
C LYS A 21 -19.55 9.59 -14.33
N LYS A 22 -19.99 9.98 -15.54
CA LYS A 22 -19.41 11.09 -16.32
C LYS A 22 -20.07 12.44 -15.90
N GLY A 23 -19.46 13.58 -16.22
CA GLY A 23 -20.00 14.90 -15.90
C GLY A 23 -19.45 15.52 -14.61
N THR A 24 -20.23 16.39 -13.96
CA THR A 24 -19.78 17.14 -12.77
C THR A 24 -19.49 16.21 -11.57
N ILE A 25 -18.53 16.59 -10.75
CA ILE A 25 -18.16 15.85 -9.53
C ILE A 25 -19.06 16.30 -8.38
N ALA A 26 -19.48 15.36 -7.53
CA ALA A 26 -20.28 15.69 -6.36
C ALA A 26 -19.53 16.66 -5.42
N LEU A 27 -20.25 17.65 -4.89
CA LEU A 27 -19.69 18.66 -3.97
C LEU A 27 -19.14 18.03 -2.68
N THR A 28 -19.64 16.85 -2.30
CA THR A 28 -19.18 16.11 -1.12
C THR A 28 -17.68 15.80 -1.17
N THR A 29 -17.07 15.63 -2.35
CA THR A 29 -15.62 15.42 -2.44
C THR A 29 -14.83 16.65 -2.04
N TYR A 30 -15.33 17.86 -2.35
CA TYR A 30 -14.65 19.12 -2.03
C TYR A 30 -14.83 19.52 -0.56
N LEU A 31 -16.01 19.27 0.00
CA LEU A 31 -16.37 19.65 1.37
C LEU A 31 -15.84 18.69 2.43
N ARG A 32 -15.21 17.57 2.02
CA ARG A 32 -14.61 16.63 2.96
C ARG A 32 -13.38 17.24 3.63
N THR A 33 -13.42 17.26 4.96
CA THR A 33 -12.30 17.66 5.80
C THR A 33 -11.35 16.48 5.98
N TYR A 34 -10.05 16.77 5.95
CA TYR A 34 -8.99 15.80 6.18
C TYR A 34 -8.07 16.34 7.26
N HIS A 35 -7.65 15.46 8.17
CA HIS A 35 -6.70 15.78 9.22
C HIS A 35 -5.37 15.07 8.99
N ILE A 36 -4.33 15.58 9.62
CA ILE A 36 -3.00 14.99 9.57
C ILE A 36 -3.06 13.61 10.26
N GLY A 37 -2.49 12.60 9.63
CA GLY A 37 -2.51 11.22 10.12
C GLY A 37 -3.70 10.37 9.66
N ASP A 38 -4.69 10.96 8.99
CA ASP A 38 -5.78 10.19 8.38
C ASP A 38 -5.27 9.29 7.25
N TYR A 39 -5.90 8.12 7.11
CA TYR A 39 -5.63 7.23 6.01
C TYR A 39 -6.53 7.55 4.83
N VAL A 40 -5.92 7.74 3.67
CA VAL A 40 -6.61 8.14 2.46
C VAL A 40 -6.19 7.28 1.27
N ASP A 41 -7.15 7.01 0.40
CA ASP A 41 -6.96 6.31 -0.86
C ASP A 41 -6.78 7.32 -1.99
N ILE A 42 -5.72 7.14 -2.77
CA ILE A 42 -5.46 7.95 -3.96
C ILE A 42 -6.20 7.32 -5.14
N LYS A 43 -7.33 7.92 -5.54
CA LYS A 43 -8.11 7.49 -6.70
C LYS A 43 -8.35 8.68 -7.62
N VAL A 44 -7.71 8.62 -8.79
CA VAL A 44 -7.75 9.70 -9.77
C VAL A 44 -9.13 9.84 -10.38
N ASN A 45 -9.57 11.09 -10.53
CA ASN A 45 -10.76 11.44 -11.28
C ASN A 45 -10.36 12.12 -12.60
N GLY A 46 -10.62 11.47 -13.73
CA GLY A 46 -10.21 11.95 -15.05
C GLY A 46 -10.80 13.31 -15.47
N ALA A 47 -11.87 13.79 -14.81
CA ALA A 47 -12.48 15.09 -15.12
C ALA A 47 -11.69 16.29 -14.60
N VAL A 48 -10.78 16.09 -13.65
CA VAL A 48 -9.87 17.14 -13.15
C VAL A 48 -8.45 16.77 -13.55
N HIS A 49 -7.78 17.65 -14.28
CA HIS A 49 -6.42 17.37 -14.80
C HIS A 49 -5.31 17.89 -13.89
N LYS A 50 -5.59 18.93 -13.10
CA LYS A 50 -4.60 19.60 -12.24
C LYS A 50 -4.33 18.76 -10.98
N GLY A 51 -3.08 18.73 -10.52
CA GLY A 51 -2.68 18.02 -9.30
C GLY A 51 -2.97 16.52 -9.30
N MET A 52 -3.03 15.94 -10.51
CA MET A 52 -3.18 14.52 -10.75
C MET A 52 -1.87 13.80 -10.41
N PRO A 53 -1.91 12.72 -9.61
CA PRO A 53 -0.73 11.92 -9.31
C PRO A 53 -0.33 11.06 -10.51
N HIS A 54 0.94 10.64 -10.53
CA HIS A 54 1.41 9.64 -11.50
C HIS A 54 0.67 8.30 -11.32
N LYS A 55 0.43 7.57 -12.43
CA LYS A 55 -0.33 6.31 -12.48
C LYS A 55 0.09 5.25 -11.45
N PHE A 56 1.36 5.23 -11.07
CA PHE A 56 1.89 4.31 -10.06
C PHE A 56 1.17 4.42 -8.69
N TYR A 57 0.76 5.65 -8.32
CA TYR A 57 0.13 5.93 -7.03
C TYR A 57 -1.39 5.76 -7.06
N HIS A 58 -1.98 5.49 -8.22
CA HIS A 58 -3.41 5.21 -8.30
C HIS A 58 -3.75 3.90 -7.57
N GLY A 59 -4.80 3.93 -6.75
CA GLY A 59 -5.22 2.79 -5.94
C GLY A 59 -4.30 2.49 -4.75
N ARG A 60 -3.37 3.40 -4.41
CA ARG A 60 -2.54 3.26 -3.22
C ARG A 60 -3.18 4.03 -2.06
N THR A 61 -3.14 3.40 -0.89
CA THR A 61 -3.48 4.06 0.37
C THR A 61 -2.23 4.69 0.96
N GLY A 62 -2.38 5.89 1.52
CA GLY A 62 -1.32 6.58 2.23
C GLY A 62 -1.84 7.28 3.48
N ARG A 63 -0.93 7.91 4.23
CA ARG A 63 -1.27 8.77 5.35
C ARG A 63 -1.13 10.23 4.97
N VAL A 64 -2.04 11.07 5.42
CA VAL A 64 -1.94 12.53 5.24
C VAL A 64 -0.80 13.06 6.11
N TRP A 65 0.18 13.72 5.48
CA TRP A 65 1.30 14.36 6.19
C TRP A 65 1.12 15.88 6.31
N ASN A 66 0.42 16.51 5.35
CA ASN A 66 0.15 17.94 5.35
C ASN A 66 -1.14 18.26 4.60
N VAL A 67 -1.81 19.35 4.98
CA VAL A 67 -3.03 19.83 4.35
C VAL A 67 -2.77 21.24 3.83
N THR A 68 -2.99 21.45 2.53
CA THR A 68 -2.85 22.76 1.88
C THR A 68 -4.21 23.26 1.42
N LYS A 69 -4.30 24.52 0.95
CA LYS A 69 -5.56 25.18 0.57
C LYS A 69 -6.44 24.38 -0.41
N ARG A 70 -5.85 23.64 -1.36
CA ARG A 70 -6.57 22.90 -2.42
C ARG A 70 -6.09 21.46 -2.62
N ALA A 71 -5.06 21.05 -1.88
CA ALA A 71 -4.43 19.75 -2.05
C ALA A 71 -3.99 19.16 -0.71
N ILE A 72 -3.86 17.84 -0.70
CA ILE A 72 -3.49 17.05 0.45
C ILE A 72 -2.13 16.44 0.14
N GLY A 73 -1.20 16.63 1.07
CA GLY A 73 0.06 15.92 1.08
C GLY A 73 -0.16 14.50 1.60
N VAL A 74 0.08 13.50 0.76
CA VAL A 74 -0.04 12.08 1.11
C VAL A 74 1.33 11.40 1.07
N GLU A 75 1.65 10.64 2.10
CA GLU A 75 2.85 9.79 2.18
C GLU A 75 2.50 8.37 1.71
N VAL A 76 3.18 7.91 0.67
CA VAL A 76 2.96 6.60 0.03
C VAL A 76 4.29 5.88 -0.19
N ASN A 77 4.28 4.58 0.01
CA ASN A 77 5.44 3.73 -0.24
C ASN A 77 5.54 3.37 -1.73
N LYS A 78 6.72 3.55 -2.32
CA LYS A 78 7.06 3.10 -3.67
C LYS A 78 8.22 2.11 -3.61
N GLN A 79 8.05 0.94 -4.22
CA GLN A 79 9.15 0.03 -4.49
C GLN A 79 9.98 0.61 -5.63
N VAL A 80 11.29 0.74 -5.40
CA VAL A 80 12.22 1.23 -6.43
C VAL A 80 13.30 0.18 -6.63
N PHE A 81 13.55 -0.13 -7.90
CA PHE A 81 14.71 -0.88 -8.33
C PHE A 81 15.79 0.15 -8.67
N THR A 82 16.62 0.49 -7.69
CA THR A 82 17.85 1.26 -7.92
C THR A 82 19.02 0.30 -7.87
N LEU A 83 19.91 0.34 -8.86
CA LEU A 83 21.27 -0.14 -8.67
C LEU A 83 21.89 0.67 -7.51
N PRO A 84 22.75 0.06 -6.67
CA PRO A 84 23.33 0.78 -5.55
C PRO A 84 24.05 2.01 -6.08
N GLU A 85 23.58 3.20 -5.70
CA GLU A 85 24.37 4.41 -5.77
C GLU A 85 25.56 4.18 -4.84
N THR A 86 26.69 3.76 -5.41
CA THR A 86 27.97 3.89 -4.75
C THR A 86 28.20 5.38 -4.56
N ILE A 87 28.10 5.78 -3.30
CA ILE A 87 28.63 7.02 -2.75
C ILE A 87 30.03 7.19 -3.36
N THR A 88 30.20 8.20 -4.21
CA THR A 88 31.52 8.70 -4.58
C THR A 88 32.10 9.38 -3.34
N PRO A 89 33.26 8.92 -2.84
CA PRO A 89 34.31 9.88 -2.52
C PRO A 89 35.68 9.26 -2.77
N LEU A 90 36.08 9.12 -4.03
CA LEU A 90 37.50 8.93 -4.38
C LEU A 90 38.09 10.16 -5.10
N LEU A 91 37.25 11.07 -5.59
CA LEU A 91 37.72 12.33 -6.18
C LEU A 91 38.08 13.42 -5.14
N LEU A 92 37.64 13.28 -3.88
CA LEU A 92 38.14 14.14 -2.79
C LEU A 92 39.42 13.59 -2.14
N PHE A 93 39.74 12.31 -2.34
CA PHE A 93 40.98 11.70 -1.81
C PHE A 93 42.16 11.91 -2.78
N PHE A 94 41.90 11.97 -4.09
CA PHE A 94 42.94 12.27 -5.09
C PHE A 94 43.38 13.74 -5.08
N TRP A 95 42.51 14.69 -4.69
CA TRP A 95 42.86 16.11 -4.61
C TRP A 95 43.64 16.48 -3.34
N ILE A 96 43.51 15.69 -2.26
CA ILE A 96 44.35 15.85 -1.05
C ILE A 96 45.74 15.20 -1.25
N CYS A 97 45.84 14.10 -2.01
CA CYS A 97 47.13 13.45 -2.27
C CYS A 97 48.04 14.22 -3.25
N HIS A 98 47.50 15.08 -4.10
CA HIS A 98 48.29 15.87 -5.05
C HIS A 98 48.76 17.23 -4.51
N LEU A 99 48.40 17.59 -3.26
CA LEU A 99 48.78 18.84 -2.61
C LEU A 99 49.65 18.66 -1.34
N PHE A 100 50.13 17.46 -1.05
CA PHE A 100 51.06 17.21 0.06
C PHE A 100 52.18 16.24 -0.36
N GLN A 101 53.03 16.68 -1.30
CA GLN A 101 54.39 16.18 -1.40
C GLN A 101 55.20 16.82 -0.27
N GLY A 102 55.47 16.08 0.80
CA GLY A 102 56.42 16.54 1.81
C GLY A 102 56.38 15.80 3.15
N LEU A 103 57.25 14.80 3.26
CA LEU A 103 57.93 14.32 4.48
C LEU A 103 57.27 13.26 5.39
N HIS A 104 58.06 12.17 5.51
CA HIS A 104 58.28 11.31 6.67
C HIS A 104 57.26 10.25 7.09
N LEU A 105 57.52 9.04 6.56
CA LEU A 105 57.80 7.78 7.28
C LEU A 105 57.16 7.55 8.67
N CYS A 106 56.57 6.35 8.75
CA CYS A 106 56.52 5.48 9.93
C CYS A 106 55.66 5.95 11.11
N SER A 107 54.37 5.56 11.12
CA SER A 107 53.72 4.89 12.27
C SER A 107 52.18 4.92 12.24
N LEU A 108 51.50 4.48 11.16
CA LEU A 108 50.03 4.37 11.18
C LEU A 108 49.44 3.28 10.27
N ILE A 109 50.18 2.18 10.03
CA ILE A 109 49.66 0.95 9.38
C ILE A 109 48.98 0.01 10.41
N ARG A 110 48.32 0.56 11.43
CA ARG A 110 47.64 -0.24 12.47
C ARG A 110 46.26 0.25 12.87
N ILE A 111 45.56 0.98 12.00
CA ILE A 111 44.15 1.37 12.19
C ILE A 111 43.39 1.30 10.85
N LEU A 112 43.39 0.14 10.18
CA LEU A 112 42.41 -0.16 9.12
C LEU A 112 42.37 -1.66 8.74
N CYS A 113 42.88 -2.54 9.61
CA CYS A 113 42.65 -3.98 9.52
C CYS A 113 41.56 -4.41 10.51
N LEU A 114 40.39 -3.79 10.39
CA LEU A 114 39.15 -4.54 10.55
C LEU A 114 38.55 -4.56 9.15
N GLN A 115 39.00 -5.52 8.35
CA GLN A 115 38.30 -5.98 7.17
C GLN A 115 36.96 -6.53 7.65
N ARG A 116 36.00 -5.64 7.90
CA ARG A 116 34.61 -6.00 8.10
C ARG A 116 34.18 -6.59 6.76
N VAL A 117 34.20 -7.91 6.71
CA VAL A 117 33.46 -8.72 5.75
C VAL A 117 32.05 -8.14 5.70
N THR A 118 31.75 -7.41 4.65
CA THR A 118 30.38 -7.24 4.20
C THR A 118 30.35 -7.72 2.78
N VAL A 119 30.08 -9.02 2.67
CA VAL A 119 29.46 -9.63 1.50
C VAL A 119 28.33 -8.69 1.09
N GLY A 120 28.50 -8.01 -0.04
CA GLY A 120 27.44 -7.22 -0.65
C GLY A 120 26.39 -8.18 -1.17
N LEU A 121 25.53 -8.67 -0.29
CA LEU A 121 24.32 -9.35 -0.70
C LEU A 121 23.58 -8.42 -1.67
N LEU A 122 23.22 -8.95 -2.83
CA LEU A 122 22.29 -8.33 -3.78
C LEU A 122 20.97 -8.02 -3.07
N VAL A 123 20.83 -6.82 -2.50
CA VAL A 123 19.55 -6.37 -1.95
C VAL A 123 18.78 -5.64 -3.04
N GLY A 124 18.16 -6.43 -3.93
CA GLY A 124 17.09 -5.95 -4.80
C GLY A 124 15.83 -5.60 -4.00
N ASN A 125 15.15 -4.52 -4.41
CA ASN A 125 13.84 -4.03 -3.95
C ASN A 125 13.83 -3.19 -2.65
N ARG A 126 14.32 -1.95 -2.70
CA ARG A 126 14.16 -0.97 -1.61
C ARG A 126 12.76 -0.32 -1.67
N ILE A 127 12.10 -0.23 -0.52
CA ILE A 127 10.85 0.54 -0.37
C ILE A 127 11.21 1.95 0.09
N ILE A 128 10.88 2.95 -0.74
CA ILE A 128 11.10 4.36 -0.43
C ILE A 128 9.76 5.01 -0.13
N ARG A 129 9.70 5.74 0.98
CA ARG A 129 8.55 6.58 1.31
C ARG A 129 8.61 7.84 0.45
N LYS A 130 7.55 8.10 -0.31
CA LYS A 130 7.43 9.27 -1.18
C LYS A 130 6.31 10.15 -0.65
N ARG A 131 6.59 11.45 -0.54
CA ARG A 131 5.59 12.47 -0.23
C ARG A 131 5.11 13.08 -1.54
N ILE A 132 3.80 13.10 -1.72
CA ILE A 132 3.15 13.57 -2.94
C ILE A 132 2.07 14.57 -2.56
N HIS A 133 1.90 15.61 -3.37
CA HIS A 133 0.76 16.52 -3.27
C HIS A 133 -0.30 16.11 -4.29
N VAL A 134 -1.49 15.82 -3.80
CA VAL A 134 -2.62 15.36 -4.60
C VAL A 134 -3.82 16.24 -4.28
N ARG A 135 -4.55 16.73 -5.28
CA ARG A 135 -5.75 17.53 -4.99
C ARG A 135 -6.87 16.70 -4.38
N VAL A 136 -7.77 17.36 -3.66
CA VAL A 136 -8.89 16.74 -2.93
C VAL A 136 -9.80 15.88 -3.84
N GLU A 137 -9.93 16.21 -5.12
CA GLU A 137 -10.77 15.48 -6.07
C GLU A 137 -10.23 14.09 -6.42
N HIS A 138 -8.96 13.84 -6.11
CA HIS A 138 -8.27 12.57 -6.37
C HIS A 138 -7.99 11.78 -5.08
N VAL A 139 -8.53 12.25 -3.95
CA VAL A 139 -8.36 11.65 -2.64
C VAL A 139 -9.72 11.19 -2.14
N MET A 140 -9.77 9.98 -1.56
CA MET A 140 -10.94 9.45 -0.89
C MET A 140 -10.56 9.03 0.53
N PRO A 141 -11.42 9.24 1.54
CA PRO A 141 -11.17 8.70 2.87
C PRO A 141 -11.19 7.17 2.79
N SER A 142 -10.20 6.52 3.39
CA SER A 142 -10.12 5.06 3.41
C SER A 142 -10.93 4.48 4.55
N ARG A 143 -11.69 3.41 4.28
CA ARG A 143 -12.51 2.71 5.29
C ARG A 143 -11.79 1.57 6.01
N CYS A 144 -10.56 1.26 5.61
CA CYS A 144 -9.80 0.12 6.14
C CYS A 144 -9.49 0.22 7.64
N THR A 145 -9.50 1.44 8.21
CA THR A 145 -9.20 1.67 9.64
C THR A 145 -10.44 1.97 10.49
N GLU A 146 -11.60 2.21 9.89
CA GLU A 146 -12.83 2.56 10.60
C GLU A 146 -13.28 1.40 11.51
N GLU A 147 -13.36 0.19 10.96
CA GLU A 147 -13.73 -1.01 11.72
C GLU A 147 -12.73 -1.29 12.86
N PHE A 148 -11.44 -1.15 12.58
CA PHE A 148 -10.39 -1.33 13.59
C PHE A 148 -10.53 -0.32 14.74
N ARG A 149 -10.81 0.95 14.43
CA ARG A 149 -10.99 2.01 15.42
C ARG A 149 -12.25 1.77 16.26
N LEU A 150 -13.37 1.45 15.63
CA LEU A 150 -14.62 1.13 16.32
C LEU A 150 -14.45 -0.08 17.24
N ARG A 151 -13.73 -1.11 16.79
CA ARG A 151 -13.42 -2.26 17.63
C ARG A 151 -12.54 -1.90 18.82
N LYS A 152 -11.53 -1.04 18.63
CA LYS A 152 -10.68 -0.59 19.74
C LYS A 152 -11.52 0.10 20.81
N ILE A 153 -12.40 1.01 20.41
CA ILE A 153 -13.32 1.72 21.32
C ILE A 153 -14.21 0.73 22.08
N LYS A 154 -14.84 -0.22 21.38
CA LYS A 154 -15.66 -1.27 22.01
C LYS A 154 -14.86 -2.13 22.98
N ASN A 155 -13.65 -2.53 22.60
CA ASN A 155 -12.78 -3.33 23.47
C ASN A 155 -12.34 -2.57 24.72
N ASP A 156 -12.06 -1.28 24.60
CA ASP A 156 -11.66 -0.44 25.73
C ASP A 156 -12.84 -0.22 26.69
N GLN A 157 -14.08 -0.08 26.18
CA GLN A 157 -15.31 -0.08 26.98
C GLN A 157 -15.49 -1.39 27.74
N LEU A 158 -15.42 -2.55 27.07
CA LEU A 158 -15.56 -3.86 27.70
C LEU A 158 -14.52 -4.10 28.81
N LYS A 159 -13.29 -3.60 28.63
CA LYS A 159 -12.24 -3.68 29.66
C LYS A 159 -12.54 -2.78 30.86
N ALA A 160 -13.08 -1.58 30.62
CA ALA A 160 -13.47 -0.69 31.69
C ALA A 160 -14.62 -1.29 32.52
N ASP A 161 -15.65 -1.83 31.85
CA ASP A 161 -16.79 -2.47 32.51
C ASP A 161 -16.36 -3.72 33.29
N ALA A 162 -15.48 -4.56 32.72
CA ALA A 162 -14.91 -5.71 33.39
C ALA A 162 -14.12 -5.31 34.65
N LYS A 163 -13.31 -4.26 34.54
CA LYS A 163 -12.53 -3.73 35.67
C LYS A 163 -13.44 -3.20 36.78
N ALA A 164 -14.55 -2.55 36.44
CA ALA A 164 -15.55 -2.09 37.41
C ALA A 164 -16.24 -3.26 38.13
N LYS A 165 -16.49 -4.37 37.42
CA LYS A 165 -17.07 -5.60 37.98
C LYS A 165 -16.06 -6.51 38.70
N GLY A 166 -14.76 -6.32 38.48
CA GLY A 166 -13.71 -7.19 39.00
C GLY A 166 -13.46 -8.47 38.18
N GLU A 167 -14.06 -8.59 36.99
CA GLU A 167 -13.91 -9.74 36.11
C GLU A 167 -12.73 -9.56 35.13
N LYS A 168 -12.08 -10.66 34.73
CA LYS A 168 -11.03 -10.65 33.71
C LYS A 168 -11.60 -11.09 32.36
N ILE A 169 -11.67 -10.17 31.39
CA ILE A 169 -12.19 -10.44 30.03
C ILE A 169 -11.07 -10.53 28.98
N SER A 170 -11.16 -11.52 28.08
CA SER A 170 -10.31 -11.62 26.89
C SER A 170 -10.98 -10.94 25.69
N THR A 171 -10.40 -9.85 25.18
CA THR A 171 -10.89 -9.14 23.98
C THR A 171 -10.20 -9.58 22.69
N LYS A 172 -9.49 -10.72 22.71
CA LYS A 172 -8.81 -11.25 21.52
C LYS A 172 -9.82 -11.93 20.61
N ARG A 173 -9.72 -11.67 19.29
CA ARG A 173 -10.52 -12.37 18.28
C ARG A 173 -10.10 -13.83 18.26
N GLN A 174 -11.08 -14.73 18.31
CA GLN A 174 -10.87 -16.15 18.09
C GLN A 174 -11.15 -16.49 16.63
N PRO A 175 -10.40 -17.41 16.02
CA PRO A 175 -10.81 -18.01 14.76
C PRO A 175 -12.15 -18.74 14.94
N GLU A 176 -12.86 -18.99 13.84
CA GLU A 176 -14.09 -19.78 13.88
C GLU A 176 -13.76 -21.19 14.41
N GLY A 177 -14.43 -21.57 15.50
CA GLY A 177 -14.29 -22.89 16.08
C GLY A 177 -15.05 -23.95 15.28
N PRO A 178 -14.95 -25.24 15.67
CA PRO A 178 -15.82 -26.27 15.11
C PRO A 178 -17.28 -25.88 15.36
N LYS A 179 -18.14 -26.10 14.34
CA LYS A 179 -19.57 -25.87 14.51
C LYS A 179 -20.08 -26.72 15.67
N PRO A 180 -20.88 -26.16 16.59
CA PRO A 180 -21.48 -26.96 17.65
C PRO A 180 -22.42 -28.00 17.04
N GLY A 181 -22.60 -29.13 17.72
CA GLY A 181 -23.61 -30.11 17.33
C GLY A 181 -25.00 -29.46 17.31
N PHE A 182 -25.78 -29.76 16.27
CA PHE A 182 -27.16 -29.31 16.17
C PHE A 182 -28.06 -30.53 15.91
N MET A 183 -29.24 -30.54 16.52
CA MET A 183 -30.25 -31.57 16.27
C MET A 183 -31.11 -31.12 15.09
N VAL A 184 -31.30 -32.01 14.11
CA VAL A 184 -32.25 -31.79 13.02
C VAL A 184 -33.54 -32.51 13.39
N GLU A 185 -34.59 -31.77 13.70
CA GLU A 185 -35.92 -32.36 13.90
C GLU A 185 -36.75 -32.22 12.62
N GLY A 186 -37.38 -33.32 12.18
CA GLY A 186 -38.42 -33.29 11.14
C GLY A 186 -37.96 -33.16 9.68
N ALA A 187 -36.70 -33.47 9.35
CA ALA A 187 -36.26 -33.46 7.95
C ALA A 187 -36.89 -34.62 7.16
N THR A 188 -37.70 -34.29 6.15
CA THR A 188 -38.05 -35.23 5.08
C THR A 188 -36.77 -35.57 4.32
N LEU A 189 -36.28 -36.79 4.50
CA LEU A 189 -35.09 -37.28 3.81
C LEU A 189 -35.47 -37.57 2.35
N GLU A 190 -35.11 -36.66 1.45
CA GLU A 190 -35.21 -36.90 0.02
C GLU A 190 -33.99 -37.69 -0.46
N THR A 191 -34.20 -38.96 -0.80
CA THR A 191 -33.16 -39.81 -1.37
C THR A 191 -32.93 -39.39 -2.83
N VAL A 192 -31.91 -38.60 -3.09
CA VAL A 192 -31.47 -38.26 -4.45
C VAL A 192 -30.54 -39.35 -4.96
N THR A 193 -30.96 -40.09 -5.98
CA THR A 193 -30.11 -41.05 -6.69
C THR A 193 -29.26 -40.33 -7.75
N PRO A 194 -28.01 -40.75 -7.98
CA PRO A 194 -27.20 -40.17 -9.06
C PRO A 194 -27.86 -40.45 -10.41
N ILE A 195 -28.11 -39.39 -11.17
CA ILE A 195 -28.61 -39.49 -12.54
C ILE A 195 -27.44 -39.99 -13.43
N PRO A 196 -27.64 -41.04 -14.26
CA PRO A 196 -26.61 -41.49 -15.19
C PRO A 196 -26.26 -40.39 -16.21
N TYR A 197 -25.01 -40.39 -16.67
CA TYR A 197 -24.58 -39.45 -17.70
C TYR A 197 -25.28 -39.76 -19.03
N ASP A 198 -26.06 -38.81 -19.52
CA ASP A 198 -26.52 -38.81 -20.90
C ASP A 198 -25.42 -38.21 -21.78
N VAL A 199 -25.01 -38.92 -22.83
CA VAL A 199 -24.09 -38.37 -23.85
C VAL A 199 -24.91 -37.38 -24.68
N VAL A 200 -24.97 -36.13 -24.24
CA VAL A 200 -25.58 -35.06 -25.03
C VAL A 200 -24.59 -34.67 -26.12
N ASN A 201 -24.87 -35.06 -27.36
CA ASN A 201 -24.19 -34.51 -28.54
C ASN A 201 -24.64 -33.06 -28.74
N ASP A 202 -24.09 -32.13 -27.97
CA ASP A 202 -24.28 -30.68 -28.13
C ASP A 202 -23.66 -30.12 -29.43
N LEU A 203 -22.97 -30.97 -30.18
CA LEU A 203 -22.61 -30.73 -31.56
C LEU A 203 -23.53 -31.55 -32.47
N LYS A 204 -24.72 -31.00 -32.74
CA LYS A 204 -25.31 -31.20 -34.07
C LYS A 204 -24.27 -30.75 -35.09
N GLY A 205 -23.59 -31.75 -35.66
CA GLY A 205 -23.01 -31.79 -37.00
C GLY A 205 -22.27 -30.55 -37.49
N GLY A 206 -20.95 -30.64 -37.52
CA GLY A 206 -20.11 -29.79 -38.36
C GLY A 206 -18.68 -29.76 -37.88
N TYR A 207 -17.81 -30.46 -38.61
CA TYR A 207 -16.46 -29.95 -38.85
C TYR A 207 -16.55 -28.57 -39.50
#